data_AF-A0A4Q3RRQ3-F1
#
_entry.id   AF-A0A4Q3RRQ3-F1
#
_cell.length_a   1.000
_cell.length_b   1.000
_cell.length_c   1.000
_cell.angle_alpha   90.00
_cell.angle_beta   90.00
_cell.angle_gamma   90.00
#
_symmetry.space_group_name_H-M   'P 1'
#
loop_
_entity.id
_entity.type
_entity.pdbx_description
1 polymer ?
#
loop_
_entity_poly.entity_id
_entity_poly.type
_entity_poly.pdbx_seq_one_letter_code
_entity_poly.pdbx_strand_id
1 'polypeptide(L)' 'QIDCETQEEIDHYWNNLTEKGEEGPCGWLKDKYGVSWQIVPSNLADYLTGDDPERSGRVTAASLQMKKFNIAKLKEAYQG' A
#
# COMPACT_ATOMS: atom_id res chain seq x y z
N GLN A 1 -7.32 -4.18 -7.92
CA GLN A 1 -6.38 -4.21 -6.80
C GLN A 1 -5.46 -5.42 -6.99
N ILE A 2 -4.18 -5.29 -6.64
CA ILE A 2 -3.18 -6.35 -6.68
C ILE A 2 -2.71 -6.54 -5.25
N ASP A 3 -2.99 -7.70 -4.69
CA ASP A 3 -2.54 -8.09 -3.36
C ASP A 3 -1.12 -8.66 -3.47
N CYS A 4 -0.20 -8.09 -2.70
CA CYS A 4 1.21 -8.47 -2.69
C CYS A 4 1.59 -8.98 -1.29
N GLU A 5 2.28 -10.12 -1.22
CA GLU A 5 2.71 -10.69 0.05
C GLU A 5 4.04 -10.07 0.51
N THR A 6 4.87 -9.63 -0.45
CA THR A 6 6.21 -9.13 -0.20
C THR A 6 6.42 -7.71 -0.71
N GLN A 7 7.41 -7.02 -0.13
CA GLN A 7 7.80 -5.69 -0.59
C GLN A 7 8.37 -5.73 -2.03
N GLU A 8 9.01 -6.83 -2.40
CA GLU A 8 9.57 -7.02 -3.74
C GLU A 8 8.48 -7.08 -4.81
N GLU A 9 7.35 -7.75 -4.53
CA GLU A 9 6.20 -7.75 -5.43
C GLU A 9 5.58 -6.36 -5.56
N ILE A 10 5.40 -5.64 -4.44
CA ILE A 10 4.91 -4.26 -4.46
C ILE A 10 5.81 -3.41 -5.33
N ASP A 11 7.13 -3.47 -5.13
CA ASP A 11 8.10 -2.70 -5.91
C ASP A 11 8.09 -3.11 -7.39
N HIS A 12 7.98 -4.40 -7.69
CA HIS A 12 7.91 -4.90 -9.06
C HIS A 12 6.69 -4.34 -9.80
N TYR A 13 5.48 -4.50 -9.24
CA TYR A 13 4.26 -4.00 -9.86
C TYR A 13 4.22 -2.47 -9.88
N TRP A 14 4.65 -1.80 -8.80
CA TRP A 14 4.64 -0.35 -8.72
C TRP A 14 5.54 0.26 -9.77
N ASN A 15 6.79 -0.19 -9.85
CA ASN A 15 7.75 0.36 -10.81
C ASN A 15 7.31 0.07 -12.25
N ASN A 16 6.82 -1.13 -12.55
CA ASN A 16 6.35 -1.48 -13.89
C ASN A 16 5.14 -0.65 -14.34
N LEU A 17 4.17 -0.44 -13.45
CA LEU A 17 2.95 0.29 -13.80
C LEU A 17 3.16 1.80 -13.82
N THR A 18 4.08 2.31 -13.00
CA THR A 18 4.40 3.75 -12.94
C THR A 18 5.48 4.18 -13.95
N GLU A 19 6.23 3.25 -14.56
CA GLU A 19 7.27 3.55 -15.56
C GLU A 19 6.78 4.50 -16.66
N LYS A 20 5.53 4.32 -17.11
CA LYS A 20 4.87 5.15 -18.12
C LYS A 20 3.49 5.64 -17.64
N GLY A 21 3.29 5.58 -16.33
CA GLY A 21 2.04 5.87 -15.66
C GLY A 21 2.16 7.06 -14.71
N GLU A 22 1.21 7.16 -13.79
CA GLU A 22 1.15 8.20 -12.77
C GLU A 22 1.01 7.56 -11.38
N GLU A 23 1.83 8.00 -10.43
CA GLU A 23 1.72 7.58 -9.04
C GLU A 23 0.55 8.30 -8.34
N GLY A 24 -0.32 7.53 -7.68
CA GLY A 24 -1.41 8.04 -6.87
C GLY A 24 -1.15 7.89 -5.36
N PRO A 25 -2.09 8.39 -4.52
CA PRO A 25 -2.05 8.22 -3.08
C PRO A 25 -2.54 6.83 -2.64
N CYS A 26 -2.13 6.36 -1.45
CA CYS A 26 -2.69 5.17 -0.80
C CYS A 26 -2.63 3.87 -1.64
N GLY A 27 -1.50 3.62 -2.29
CA GLY A 27 -1.30 2.44 -3.13
C GLY A 27 -1.96 2.54 -4.50
N TRP A 28 -2.67 3.63 -4.81
CA TRP A 28 -3.22 3.87 -6.13
C TRP A 28 -2.15 4.34 -7.09
N LEU A 29 -2.30 3.94 -8.34
CA LEU A 29 -1.51 4.42 -9.46
C LEU A 29 -2.33 4.25 -10.74
N LYS A 30 -1.91 4.92 -11.80
CA LYS A 30 -2.51 4.77 -13.12
C LYS A 30 -1.44 4.30 -14.09
N ASP A 31 -1.71 3.27 -14.88
CA ASP A 31 -0.74 2.82 -15.87
C ASP A 31 -0.81 3.65 -17.16
N LYS A 32 0.08 3.37 -18.11
CA LYS A 32 0.18 4.07 -19.41
C LYS A 32 -1.09 4.07 -20.27
N TYR A 33 -1.99 3.13 -20.06
CA TYR A 33 -3.28 3.03 -20.74
C TYR A 33 -4.39 3.80 -20.02
N GLY A 34 -4.08 4.43 -18.88
CA GLY A 34 -5.03 5.18 -18.08
C GLY A 34 -5.86 4.32 -17.12
N VAL A 35 -5.53 3.03 -16.95
CA VAL A 35 -6.24 2.16 -16.00
C VAL A 35 -5.70 2.39 -14.60
N SER A 36 -6.62 2.55 -13.65
CA SER A 36 -6.28 2.73 -12.25
C SER A 36 -6.05 1.38 -11.58
N TRP A 37 -4.87 1.21 -11.01
CA TRP A 37 -4.47 0.06 -10.24
C TRP A 37 -4.27 0.47 -8.79
N GLN A 38 -4.53 -0.47 -7.89
CA GLN A 38 -4.26 -0.31 -6.48
C GLN A 38 -3.40 -1.48 -6.05
N ILE A 39 -2.15 -1.20 -5.67
CA ILE A 39 -1.25 -2.22 -5.12
C ILE A 39 -1.41 -2.16 -3.61
N VAL A 40 -1.78 -3.27 -2.99
CA VAL A 40 -1.94 -3.35 -1.54
C VAL A 40 -1.16 -4.54 -0.98
N PRO A 41 -0.58 -4.42 0.23
CA PRO A 41 -0.08 -5.57 0.95
C PRO A 41 -1.21 -6.49 1.40
N SER A 42 -1.05 -7.81 1.28
CA SER A 42 -2.05 -8.79 1.75
C SER A 42 -2.31 -8.70 3.26
N ASN A 43 -1.32 -8.26 4.04
CA ASN A 43 -1.43 -8.04 5.48
C ASN A 43 -2.01 -6.66 5.87
N LEU A 44 -2.24 -5.75 4.91
CA LEU A 44 -2.79 -4.42 5.19
C LEU A 44 -4.21 -4.52 5.74
N ALA A 45 -5.04 -5.41 5.18
CA ALA A 45 -6.40 -5.61 5.66
C ALA A 45 -6.40 -6.02 7.14
N ASP A 46 -5.56 -6.98 7.52
CA ASP A 46 -5.39 -7.46 8.90
C ASP A 46 -5.01 -6.32 9.86
N TYR A 47 -4.13 -5.41 9.42
CA TYR A 47 -3.72 -4.26 10.22
C TYR A 47 -4.81 -3.17 10.35
N LEU A 48 -5.70 -3.05 9.36
CA LEU A 48 -6.79 -2.06 9.38
C LEU A 48 -8.02 -2.58 10.13
N THR A 49 -8.28 -3.89 10.07
CA THR A 49 -9.39 -4.56 10.77
C THR A 49 -8.96 -5.23 12.07
N GLY A 50 -7.75 -4.93 12.55
CA GLY A 50 -7.24 -5.48 13.81
C GLY A 50 -8.12 -5.10 15.00
N ASP A 51 -8.07 -5.92 16.05
CA ASP A 51 -8.87 -5.76 17.28
C ASP A 51 -8.55 -4.47 18.06
N ASP A 52 -7.38 -3.87 17.79
CA ASP A 52 -6.91 -2.66 18.44
C ASP A 52 -7.14 -1.42 17.55
N PRO A 53 -8.15 -0.58 17.84
CA PRO A 53 -8.50 0.57 17.02
C PRO A 53 -7.42 1.65 17.02
N GLU A 54 -6.58 1.74 18.05
CA GLU A 54 -5.49 2.71 18.11
C GLU A 54 -4.37 2.34 17.12
N ARG A 55 -4.01 1.05 17.05
CA ARG A 55 -3.06 0.50 16.08
C ARG A 55 -3.59 0.64 14.65
N SER A 56 -4.85 0.24 14.42
CA SER A 56 -5.50 0.40 13.12
C SER A 56 -5.56 1.86 12.67
N GLY A 57 -5.77 2.80 13.62
CA GLY A 57 -5.69 4.23 13.37
C GLY A 57 -4.31 4.71 12.94
N ARG A 58 -3.24 4.23 13.57
CA ARG A 58 -1.84 4.53 13.17
C ARG A 58 -1.52 4.01 11.78
N VAL A 59 -1.93 2.78 11.47
CA VAL A 59 -1.74 2.19 10.14
C VAL A 59 -2.52 2.97 9.08
N THR A 60 -3.76 3.36 9.39
CA THR A 60 -4.56 4.21 8.52
C THR A 60 -3.87 5.55 8.25
N ALA A 61 -3.38 6.23 9.30
CA ALA A 61 -2.65 7.49 9.15
C ALA A 61 -1.36 7.34 8.32
N ALA A 62 -0.60 6.27 8.55
CA ALA A 62 0.60 5.96 7.78
C ALA A 62 0.24 5.68 6.29
N SER A 63 -0.83 4.92 6.05
CA SER A 63 -1.32 4.58 4.72
C SER A 63 -1.71 5.82 3.90
N LEU A 64 -2.31 6.83 4.55
CA LEU A 64 -2.73 8.09 3.95
C LEU A 64 -1.57 8.99 3.52
N GLN A 65 -0.43 8.90 4.21
CA GLN A 65 0.77 9.68 3.89
C GLN A 65 1.65 9.03 2.82
N MET A 66 1.40 7.76 2.49
CA MET A 66 2.18 7.00 1.54
C MET A 66 1.53 7.00 0.15
N LYS A 67 2.37 7.12 -0.89
CA LYS A 67 1.97 6.79 -2.26
C LYS A 67 2.05 5.28 -2.47
N LYS A 68 3.26 4.73 -2.38
CA LYS A 68 3.53 3.29 -2.38
C LYS A 68 3.51 2.73 -0.96
N PHE A 69 2.81 1.62 -0.75
CA PHE A 69 2.84 0.95 0.55
C PHE A 69 4.20 0.35 0.86
N ASN A 70 4.61 0.49 2.11
CA ASN A 70 5.81 -0.15 2.63
C ASN A 70 5.41 -1.07 3.78
N ILE A 71 5.59 -2.37 3.58
CA ILE A 71 5.16 -3.40 4.54
C ILE A 71 5.84 -3.22 5.89
N ALA A 72 7.14 -2.89 5.90
CA ALA A 72 7.88 -2.65 7.14
C ALA A 72 7.33 -1.44 7.88
N LYS A 73 7.11 -0.31 7.21
CA LYS A 73 6.55 0.90 7.84
C LYS A 73 5.13 0.70 8.36
N LEU A 74 4.30 -0.05 7.64
CA LEU A 74 2.94 -0.37 8.08
C LEU A 74 2.98 -1.24 9.33
N LYS A 75 3.87 -2.24 9.36
CA LYS A 75 4.09 -3.07 10.55
C LYS A 75 4.63 -2.26 11.73
N GLU A 76 5.57 -1.35 11.51
CA GLU A 76 6.09 -0.43 12.53
C GLU A 76 4.97 0.48 13.07
N ALA A 77 4.12 1.03 12.20
CA ALA A 77 2.97 1.84 12.61
C ALA A 77 1.95 1.03 13.42
N TYR A 78 1.77 -0.25 13.09
CA TYR A 78 0.91 -1.17 13.83
C TYR A 78 1.47 -1.56 15.20
N GLN A 79 2.81 -1.66 15.32
CA GLN A 79 3.47 -2.13 16.55
C GLN A 79 3.89 -1.01 17.51
N GLY A 80 4.12 0.20 16.98
CA GLY A 80 4.46 1.39 17.76
C GLY A 80 3.28 2.02 18.48
#